data_AF-A0A0G8EJQ6-F1
#
_entry.id   AF-A0A0G8EJQ6-F1
#
_cell.length_a   1.000
_cell.length_b   1.000
_cell.length_c   1.000
_cell.angle_alpha   90.00
_cell.angle_beta   90.00
_cell.angle_gamma   90.00
#
_symmetry.space_group_name_H-M   'P 1'
#
loop_
_entity.id
_entity.type
_entity.pdbx_description
1 polymer ?
#
loop_
_entity_poly.entity_id
_entity_poly.type
_entity_poly.pdbx_seq_one_letter_code
_entity_poly.pdbx_strand_id
1 'polypeptide(L)' 'MALGSFVLFFGINQFFLELSTARIIVGVLFVLFGSASGFNGFRQYKHFLPLAVEEAESV' A
#
# COMPACT_ATOMS: atom_id res chain seq x y z
N MET A 1 -1.24 0.87 -6.64
CA MET A 1 -1.03 -0.03 -5.48
C MET A 1 0.43 -0.31 -5.19
N ALA A 2 1.29 -0.54 -6.20
CA ALA A 2 2.69 -0.94 -6.02
C ALA A 2 3.49 -0.10 -5.00
N LEU A 3 3.39 1.24 -5.06
CA LEU A 3 4.10 2.12 -4.12
C LEU A 3 3.66 1.90 -2.66
N GLY A 4 2.36 1.84 -2.39
CA GLY A 4 1.84 1.63 -1.03
C GLY A 4 2.22 0.27 -0.46
N SER A 5 2.16 -0.78 -1.29
CA SER A 5 2.62 -2.12 -0.91
C SER A 5 4.12 -2.16 -0.62
N PHE A 6 4.94 -1.51 -1.46
CA PHE A 6 6.38 -1.40 -1.23
C PHE A 6 6.68 -0.71 0.10
N VAL A 7 6.05 0.44 0.37
CA VAL A 7 6.23 1.19 1.62
C VAL A 7 5.81 0.38 2.83
N LEU A 8 4.69 -0.35 2.75
CA LEU A 8 4.20 -1.22 3.82
C LEU A 8 5.21 -2.34 4.13
N PHE A 9 5.63 -3.10 3.12
CA PHE A 9 6.56 -4.22 3.32
C PHE A 9 7.95 -3.76 3.75
N PHE A 10 8.43 -2.62 3.23
CA PHE A 10 9.67 -2.01 3.67
C PHE A 10 9.59 -1.59 5.15
N GLY A 11 8.49 -0.97 5.57
CA GLY A 11 8.26 -0.59 6.97
C GLY A 11 8.26 -1.78 7.91
N ILE A 12 7.59 -2.88 7.53
CA ILE A 12 7.58 -4.15 8.28
C ILE A 12 8.99 -4.73 8.38
N ASN A 13 9.73 -4.76 7.26
CA ASN A 13 11.09 -5.29 7.21
C ASN A 13 12.05 -4.57 8.17
N GLN A 14 11.79 -3.28 8.45
CA GLN A 14 12.63 -2.46 9.31
C GLN A 14 12.69 -2.94 10.77
N PHE A 15 11.69 -3.70 11.23
CA PHE A 15 11.67 -4.28 12.58
C PHE A 15 12.55 -5.53 12.74
N PHE A 16 13.01 -6.14 11.64
CA PHE A 16 13.76 -7.40 11.66
C PHE A 16 15.27 -7.24 11.44
N LEU A 17 15.73 -6.08 10.94
CA LEU A 17 17.14 -5.85 10.62
C LEU A 17 17.96 -5.40 11.83
N GLU A 18 17.63 -4.23 12.39
CA GLU A 18 18.38 -3.64 13.49
C GLU A 18 17.46 -2.69 14.26
N LEU A 19 17.34 -2.91 15.56
CA LEU A 19 16.45 -2.16 16.44
C LEU A 19 17.14 -0.86 16.88
N SER A 20 17.11 0.15 16.01
CA SER A 20 17.38 1.54 16.40
C SER A 20 16.08 2.29 16.58
N THR A 21 16.04 3.23 17.54
CA THR A 21 14.84 4.05 17.80
C THR A 21 14.36 4.76 16.54
N ALA A 22 15.28 5.28 15.73
CA ALA A 22 14.96 5.92 14.45
C ALA A 22 14.32 4.93 13.47
N ARG A 23 14.86 3.71 13.36
CA ARG A 23 14.30 2.68 12.48
C ARG A 23 12.90 2.26 12.92
N ILE A 24 12.65 2.12 14.21
CA ILE A 24 11.32 1.77 14.74
C ILE A 24 10.32 2.87 14.39
N ILE A 25 10.65 4.14 14.62
CA ILE A 25 9.76 5.27 14.32
C ILE A 25 9.41 5.31 12.82
N VAL A 26 10.44 5.26 11.96
CA VAL A 26 10.22 5.28 10.50
C VAL A 26 9.44 4.05 10.03
N GLY A 27 9.72 2.87 10.60
CA GLY A 27 8.99 1.64 10.31
C GLY A 27 7.50 1.76 10.64
N VAL A 28 7.15 2.29 11.82
CA VAL A 28 5.76 2.53 12.21
C VAL A 28 5.06 3.49 11.25
N LEU A 29 5.70 4.60 10.89
CA LEU A 29 5.14 5.55 9.92
C LEU A 29 4.88 4.88 8.57
N PHE A 30 5.84 4.11 8.07
CA PHE A 30 5.72 3.44 6.79
C PHE A 30 4.62 2.38 6.80
N VAL A 31 4.45 1.64 7.89
CA VAL A 31 3.33 0.69 8.04
C VAL A 31 1.98 1.41 8.00
N LEU A 32 1.85 2.56 8.69
CA LEU A 32 0.61 3.34 8.70
C LEU A 32 0.27 3.88 7.31
N PHE A 33 1.23 4.55 6.65
CA PHE A 33 1.00 5.14 5.32
C PHE A 33 0.84 4.07 4.24
N GLY A 34 1.64 3.00 4.28
CA GLY A 34 1.54 1.89 3.35
C GLY A 34 0.20 1.16 3.46
N SER A 35 -0.30 0.93 4.67
CA SER A 35 -1.62 0.32 4.90
C SER A 35 -2.75 1.23 4.41
N ALA A 36 -2.71 2.53 4.72
CA ALA A 36 -3.72 3.49 4.26
C ALA A 36 -3.74 3.64 2.73
N SER A 37 -2.55 3.63 2.09
CA SER A 37 -2.41 3.66 0.64
C SER A 37 -2.94 2.37 -0.01
N GLY A 38 -2.63 1.21 0.57
CA GLY A 38 -3.13 -0.09 0.13
C GLY A 38 -4.66 -0.17 0.20
N PHE A 39 -5.25 0.25 1.33
CA PHE A 39 -6.70 0.27 1.51
C PHE A 39 -7.42 1.20 0.53
N ASN A 40 -6.90 2.41 0.34
CA ASN A 40 -7.44 3.34 -0.66
C ASN A 40 -7.31 2.81 -2.08
N GLY A 41 -6.18 2.17 -2.40
CA GLY A 41 -5.99 1.49 -3.67
C GLY A 41 -7.04 0.41 -3.88
N PHE A 42 -7.32 -0.42 -2.86
CA PHE A 42 -8.30 -1.51 -2.97
C PHE A 42 -9.71 -0.96 -3.19
N ARG A 43 -10.05 0.13 -2.48
CA ARG A 43 -11.33 0.82 -2.66
C ARG A 43 -11.47 1.40 -4.06
N GLN A 44 -10.44 2.04 -4.60
CA GLN A 44 -10.45 2.57 -5.96
C GLN A 44 -10.56 1.47 -7.00
N TYR A 45 -9.78 0.39 -6.85
CA TYR A 45 -9.86 -0.75 -7.76
C TYR A 45 -11.30 -1.28 -7.89
N LYS A 46 -12.00 -1.42 -6.76
CA LYS A 46 -13.41 -1.85 -6.75
C LYS A 46 -14.37 -0.85 -7.42
N HIS A 47 -14.06 0.45 -7.35
CA HIS A 47 -14.88 1.50 -7.95
C HIS A 47 -14.68 1.61 -9.47
N PHE A 48 -13.45 1.44 -9.95
CA PHE A 48 -13.13 1.50 -11.39
C PHE A 48 -13.35 0.16 -12.12
N LEU A 49 -13.45 -0.96 -11.39
CA LEU A 49 -13.76 -2.28 -11.93
C LEU A 49 -14.98 -2.31 -12.87
N PRO A 50 -16.17 -1.78 -12.48
CA PRO A 50 -17.33 -1.78 -13.37
C PRO A 50 -17.12 -0.93 -14.64
N LEU A 51 -16.46 0.24 -14.52
CA LEU A 51 -16.13 1.06 -15.70
C LEU A 51 -15.20 0.32 -16.65
N ALA A 52 -14.16 -0.35 -16.14
CA ALA A 52 -13.22 -1.09 -16.97
C ALA A 52 -13.87 -2.27 -17.70
N VAL A 53 -14.92 -2.88 -17.12
CA VAL A 53 -15.70 -3.95 -17.77
C VAL A 53 -16.57 -3.36 -18.90
N GLU A 54 -17.22 -2.23 -18.67
CA GLU A 54 -18.01 -1.54 -19.71
C GLU A 54 -17.13 -1.07 -20.90
N GLU A 55 -15.94 -0.56 -20.61
CA GLU A 55 -14.94 -0.21 -21.64
C GLU A 55 -14.46 -1.44 -22.42
N ALA A 56 -14.35 -2.61 -21.78
CA ALA A 56 -13.93 -3.83 -22.46
C ALA A 56 -15.05 -4.47 -23.31
N GLU A 57 -16.33 -4.32 -22.94
CA GLU A 57 -17.48 -4.81 -23.71
C GLU A 57 -17.84 -3.92 -24.90
N SER A 58 -17.42 -2.65 -24.89
CA SER A 58 -17.70 -1.67 -25.95
C SER A 58 -16.63 -1.58 -27.05
N VAL A 59 -15.62 -2.46 -27.02
CA VAL A 59 -14.54 -2.61 -28.00
C VAL A 59 -14.68 -3.92 -28.77
#